data_AF-A0A1Q3CI20-F1
#
_entry.id   AF-A0A1Q3CI20-F1
#
_cell.length_a   1.000
_cell.length_b   1.000
_cell.length_c   1.000
_cell.angle_alpha   90.00
_cell.angle_beta   90.00
_cell.angle_gamma   90.00
#
_symmetry.space_group_name_H-M   'P 1'
#
loop_
_entity.id
_entity.type
_entity.pdbx_description
1 polymer ?
#
loop_
_entity_poly.entity_id
_entity_poly.type
_entity_poly.pdbx_seq_one_letter_code
_entity_poly.pdbx_strand_id
1 'polypeptide(L)'
;MGWFEYLCSSHTIYPRLVKLFYANLENSTTCVAKSFILGNPVSITHELIAKTLGIPTSGITYFNDIEKSEAIGICLERPDFNPILTVTSSHLPIAIHIFLLIVTNTLLPREGSHTLPSERDLKLVACIKNGTLVNLPYLIVNHMLSRPYYIPYPMLISRILASLNLDISDDEHKVKPNHKQLINKSGLRSCNIKLEDGVWVKQLAGGREPVREPAVRAGVDGDEEEEEDDAQQFEMRPNVGASSRPTLVSLLARMDLAQADIEYIRGRVDQIYEGQATLIQMFQNAFPQNPPPGSS
;
A
#
# COMPACT_ATOMS: atom_id res chain seq x y z
N MET A 1 -9.33 15.98 -0.42
CA MET A 1 -9.73 14.81 0.39
C MET A 1 -9.97 15.16 1.87
N GLY A 2 -9.04 15.83 2.56
CA GLY A 2 -9.24 16.25 3.96
C GLY A 2 -8.97 15.16 5.00
N TRP A 3 -8.38 14.02 4.62
CA TRP A 3 -8.21 12.84 5.50
C TRP A 3 -6.96 12.90 6.38
N PHE A 4 -6.14 13.95 6.25
CA PHE A 4 -4.82 14.01 6.88
C PHE A 4 -4.87 13.88 8.41
N GLU A 5 -5.73 14.68 9.07
CA GLU A 5 -5.92 14.61 10.52
C GLU A 5 -6.39 13.23 10.97
N TYR A 6 -7.29 12.59 10.21
CA TYR A 6 -7.74 11.24 10.53
C TYR A 6 -6.59 10.22 10.47
N LEU A 7 -5.79 10.25 9.40
CA LEU A 7 -4.66 9.33 9.17
C LEU A 7 -3.56 9.46 10.24
N CYS A 8 -3.38 10.66 10.78
CA CYS A 8 -2.36 10.95 11.79
C CYS A 8 -2.89 10.81 13.23
N SER A 9 -4.20 10.64 13.40
CA SER A 9 -4.80 10.62 14.73
C SER A 9 -4.48 9.35 15.50
N SER A 10 -4.24 9.51 16.80
CA SER A 10 -4.07 8.41 17.75
C SER A 10 -5.05 8.61 18.89
N HIS A 11 -6.09 7.78 18.94
CA HIS A 11 -7.13 7.84 19.97
C HIS A 11 -7.13 6.57 20.81
N THR A 12 -7.51 6.70 22.08
CA THR A 12 -7.70 5.58 22.99
C THR A 12 -8.71 4.58 22.42
N ILE A 13 -8.41 3.30 22.57
CA ILE A 13 -9.29 2.19 22.20
C ILE A 13 -9.94 1.64 23.47
N TYR A 14 -11.25 1.38 23.41
CA TYR A 14 -12.03 0.64 24.41
C TYR A 14 -12.32 -0.78 23.89
N PRO A 15 -11.42 -1.77 24.09
CA PRO A 15 -11.51 -3.04 23.38
C PRO A 15 -12.79 -3.81 23.69
N ARG A 16 -13.30 -3.72 24.93
CA ARG A 16 -14.54 -4.40 25.35
C ARG A 16 -15.75 -3.78 24.65
N LEU A 17 -15.85 -2.45 24.62
CA LEU A 17 -16.95 -1.75 23.96
C LEU A 17 -16.95 -1.97 22.44
N VAL A 18 -15.78 -1.97 21.81
CA VAL A 18 -15.64 -2.31 20.38
C VAL A 18 -16.10 -3.74 20.11
N LYS A 19 -15.72 -4.70 20.95
CA LYS A 19 -16.20 -6.09 20.83
C LYS A 19 -17.72 -6.19 21.01
N LEU A 20 -18.29 -5.48 21.99
CA LEU A 20 -19.74 -5.41 22.19
C LEU A 20 -20.46 -4.81 20.99
N PHE A 21 -19.91 -3.73 20.40
CA PHE A 21 -20.45 -3.12 19.19
C PHE A 21 -20.60 -4.15 18.06
N TYR A 22 -19.54 -4.92 17.78
CA TYR A 22 -19.56 -5.91 16.71
C TYR A 22 -20.37 -7.17 17.05
N ALA A 23 -20.37 -7.60 18.32
CA ALA A 23 -21.16 -8.74 18.76
C ALA A 23 -22.67 -8.50 18.63
N ASN A 24 -23.10 -7.24 18.78
CA ASN A 24 -24.50 -6.82 18.68
C ASN A 24 -24.80 -6.06 17.39
N LEU A 25 -23.92 -6.11 16.38
CA LEU A 25 -24.13 -5.42 15.12
C LEU A 25 -25.30 -6.04 14.36
N GLU A 26 -26.29 -5.23 14.04
CA GLU A 26 -27.46 -5.68 13.28
C GLU A 26 -27.12 -5.86 11.80
N ASN A 27 -27.71 -6.89 11.19
CA ASN A 27 -27.72 -7.02 9.74
C ASN A 27 -28.53 -5.87 9.15
N SER A 28 -27.90 -5.04 8.33
CA SER A 28 -28.53 -3.89 7.71
C SER A 28 -28.42 -3.97 6.19
N THR A 29 -29.53 -3.71 5.50
CA THR A 29 -29.56 -3.47 4.05
C THR A 29 -29.29 -2.00 3.70
N THR A 30 -29.26 -1.14 4.70
CA THR A 30 -28.97 0.29 4.58
C THR A 30 -27.53 0.58 5.04
N CYS A 31 -26.89 1.63 4.52
CA CYS A 31 -25.53 2.05 4.91
C CYS A 31 -25.53 2.75 6.28
N VAL A 32 -25.99 2.05 7.31
CA VAL A 32 -26.04 2.47 8.71
C VAL A 32 -25.68 1.27 9.57
N ALA A 33 -24.66 1.41 10.43
CA ALA A 33 -24.25 0.36 11.36
C ALA A 33 -24.96 0.56 12.70
N LYS A 34 -25.95 -0.30 12.97
CA LYS A 34 -26.75 -0.29 14.20
C LYS A 34 -26.27 -1.35 15.16
N SER A 35 -26.16 -1.01 16.44
CA SER A 35 -25.74 -1.92 17.49
C SER A 35 -26.35 -1.51 18.83
N PHE A 36 -26.21 -2.36 19.85
CA PHE A 36 -26.67 -2.10 21.20
C PHE A 36 -25.52 -2.27 22.20
N ILE A 37 -25.18 -1.22 22.92
CA ILE A 37 -24.01 -1.19 23.83
C ILE A 37 -24.43 -0.63 25.18
N LEU A 38 -24.18 -1.38 26.26
CA LEU A 38 -24.46 -0.96 27.64
C LEU A 38 -25.90 -0.41 27.84
N GLY A 39 -26.91 -1.05 27.24
CA GLY A 39 -28.30 -0.58 27.35
C GLY A 39 -28.69 0.54 26.38
N ASN A 40 -27.78 1.01 25.53
CA ASN A 40 -28.01 2.13 24.63
C ASN A 40 -28.00 1.68 23.16
N PRO A 41 -29.02 2.06 22.35
CA PRO A 41 -28.97 1.88 20.91
C PRO A 41 -27.95 2.85 20.30
N VAL A 42 -27.01 2.32 19.52
CA VAL A 42 -25.97 3.07 18.82
C VAL A 42 -26.20 2.94 17.32
N SER A 43 -26.23 4.07 16.62
CA SER A 43 -26.32 4.11 15.16
C SER A 43 -25.15 4.91 14.60
N ILE A 44 -24.25 4.24 13.89
CA ILE A 44 -23.13 4.86 13.20
C ILE A 44 -23.52 5.08 11.73
N THR A 45 -23.80 6.33 11.39
CA THR A 45 -24.01 6.79 10.01
C THR A 45 -22.73 7.40 9.44
N HIS A 46 -22.69 7.56 8.12
CA HIS A 46 -21.55 8.21 7.47
C HIS A 46 -21.45 9.71 7.83
N GLU A 47 -22.56 10.39 8.11
CA GLU A 47 -22.57 11.76 8.61
C GLU A 47 -21.98 11.85 10.04
N LEU A 48 -22.28 10.88 10.90
CA LEU A 48 -21.68 10.83 12.24
C LEU A 48 -20.17 10.63 12.16
N ILE A 49 -19.69 9.74 11.28
CA ILE A 49 -18.25 9.55 11.04
C ILE A 49 -17.63 10.84 10.50
N ALA A 50 -18.25 11.48 9.51
CA ALA A 50 -17.79 12.73 8.93
C ALA A 50 -17.64 13.83 9.98
N LYS A 51 -18.66 14.01 10.83
CA LYS A 51 -18.63 14.95 11.97
C LYS A 51 -17.53 14.61 12.97
N THR A 52 -17.38 13.32 13.29
CA THR A 52 -16.37 12.85 14.27
C THR A 52 -14.95 13.06 13.76
N LEU A 53 -14.72 12.85 12.46
CA LEU A 53 -13.40 12.93 11.84
C LEU A 53 -13.08 14.31 11.24
N GLY A 54 -14.07 15.18 11.05
CA GLY A 54 -13.91 16.47 10.37
C GLY A 54 -13.64 16.33 8.87
N ILE A 55 -14.18 15.28 8.23
CA ILE A 55 -13.93 14.97 6.80
C ILE A 55 -15.21 15.11 5.97
N PRO A 56 -15.12 15.43 4.66
CA PRO A 56 -16.29 15.61 3.81
C PRO A 56 -17.01 14.29 3.51
N THR A 57 -18.31 14.37 3.23
CA THR A 57 -19.17 13.28 2.73
C THR A 57 -19.40 13.34 1.21
N SER A 58 -18.73 14.25 0.50
CA SER A 58 -18.84 14.40 -0.96
C SER A 58 -17.98 13.37 -1.70
N GLY A 59 -18.38 13.06 -2.94
CA GLY A 59 -17.61 12.20 -3.85
C GLY A 59 -18.25 10.84 -4.06
N ILE A 60 -17.55 9.97 -4.80
CA ILE A 60 -18.07 8.65 -5.17
C ILE A 60 -18.16 7.73 -3.95
N THR A 61 -19.16 6.85 -3.96
CA THR A 61 -19.49 5.91 -2.87
C THR A 61 -19.28 4.44 -3.26
N TYR A 62 -19.05 4.17 -4.54
CA TYR A 62 -18.76 2.88 -5.14
C TYR A 62 -17.73 3.07 -6.26
N PHE A 63 -17.15 1.98 -6.76
CA PHE A 63 -16.06 2.00 -7.76
C PHE A 63 -16.42 1.22 -9.03
N ASN A 64 -17.71 1.11 -9.35
CA ASN A 64 -18.18 0.35 -10.52
C ASN A 64 -17.81 1.05 -11.83
N ASP A 65 -17.74 2.38 -11.82
CA ASP A 65 -17.43 3.20 -12.99
C ASP A 65 -15.92 3.24 -13.30
N ILE A 66 -15.09 2.66 -12.43
CA ILE A 66 -13.64 2.57 -12.61
C ILE A 66 -13.34 1.14 -13.06
N GLU A 67 -12.75 0.98 -14.23
CA GLU A 67 -12.36 -0.35 -14.69
C GLU A 67 -11.18 -0.89 -13.87
N LYS A 68 -11.11 -2.21 -13.68
CA LYS A 68 -9.98 -2.85 -12.98
C LYS A 68 -8.65 -2.57 -13.71
N SER A 69 -8.66 -2.68 -15.05
CA SER A 69 -7.54 -2.36 -15.95
C SER A 69 -7.08 -0.92 -15.77
N GLU A 70 -8.01 0.03 -15.78
CA GLU A 70 -7.73 1.45 -15.58
C GLU A 70 -7.05 1.70 -14.23
N ALA A 71 -7.60 1.16 -13.14
CA ALA A 71 -7.02 1.29 -11.81
C ALA A 71 -5.61 0.71 -11.72
N ILE A 72 -5.37 -0.44 -12.36
CA ILE A 72 -4.04 -1.06 -12.44
C ILE A 72 -3.06 -0.16 -13.20
N GLY A 73 -3.44 0.36 -14.37
CA GLY A 73 -2.59 1.25 -15.17
C GLY A 73 -2.18 2.50 -14.40
N ILE A 74 -3.13 3.12 -13.70
CA ILE A 74 -2.90 4.27 -12.82
C ILE A 74 -1.92 3.91 -11.69
N CYS A 75 -2.11 2.75 -11.04
CA CYS A 75 -1.25 2.29 -9.95
C CYS A 75 0.16 1.89 -10.41
N LEU A 76 0.32 1.37 -11.62
CA LEU A 76 1.62 0.95 -12.15
C LEU A 76 2.42 2.08 -12.78
N GLU A 77 1.80 3.22 -13.08
CA GLU A 77 2.43 4.33 -13.82
C GLU A 77 2.93 3.92 -15.21
N ARG A 78 2.23 2.94 -15.81
CA ARG A 78 2.60 2.36 -17.10
C ARG A 78 1.35 2.06 -17.93
N PRO A 79 1.23 2.62 -19.14
CA PRO A 79 0.10 2.37 -20.02
C PRO A 79 0.18 0.98 -20.68
N ASP A 80 1.36 0.36 -20.74
CA ASP A 80 1.70 -0.85 -21.48
C ASP A 80 1.78 -2.11 -20.60
N PHE A 81 0.98 -2.19 -19.54
CA PHE A 81 1.00 -3.35 -18.64
C PHE A 81 0.23 -4.55 -19.24
N ASN A 82 0.70 -5.77 -18.96
CA ASN A 82 -0.03 -6.98 -19.33
C ASN A 82 -1.30 -7.12 -18.45
N PRO A 83 -2.52 -7.10 -19.03
CA PRO A 83 -3.77 -7.17 -18.26
C PRO A 83 -3.97 -8.47 -17.49
N ILE A 84 -3.26 -9.53 -17.87
CA ILE A 84 -3.30 -10.86 -17.25
C ILE A 84 -2.39 -10.91 -15.99
N LEU A 85 -1.45 -9.98 -15.87
CA LEU A 85 -0.50 -9.96 -14.76
C LEU A 85 -1.22 -9.72 -13.43
N THR A 86 -0.98 -10.61 -12.47
CA THR A 86 -1.35 -10.38 -11.07
C THR A 86 -0.46 -9.29 -10.47
N VAL A 87 -1.04 -8.12 -10.24
CA VAL A 87 -0.33 -7.01 -9.58
C VAL A 87 -0.14 -7.33 -8.11
N THR A 88 1.12 -7.36 -7.67
CA THR A 88 1.49 -7.43 -6.25
C THR A 88 2.13 -6.12 -5.80
N SER A 89 2.18 -5.88 -4.50
CA SER A 89 2.77 -4.66 -3.92
C SER A 89 4.22 -4.42 -4.32
N SER A 90 4.97 -5.47 -4.70
CA SER A 90 6.37 -5.34 -5.15
C SER A 90 6.50 -4.69 -6.53
N HIS A 91 5.45 -4.74 -7.36
CA HIS A 91 5.41 -4.12 -8.68
C HIS A 91 5.08 -2.63 -8.62
N LEU A 92 4.49 -2.17 -7.51
CA LEU A 92 4.04 -0.80 -7.36
C LEU A 92 5.23 0.16 -7.14
N PRO A 93 5.21 1.35 -7.76
CA PRO A 93 6.07 2.45 -7.36
C PRO A 93 5.92 2.72 -5.87
N ILE A 94 6.98 3.23 -5.24
CA ILE A 94 7.03 3.37 -3.78
C ILE A 94 5.89 4.22 -3.21
N ALA A 95 5.52 5.32 -3.89
CA ALA A 95 4.44 6.17 -3.44
C ALA A 95 3.08 5.45 -3.47
N ILE A 96 2.84 4.68 -4.54
CA ILE A 96 1.64 3.87 -4.71
C ILE A 96 1.60 2.73 -3.69
N HIS A 97 2.74 2.11 -3.41
CA HIS A 97 2.84 1.11 -2.36
C HIS A 97 2.50 1.70 -0.98
N ILE A 98 2.95 2.93 -0.68
CA ILE A 98 2.57 3.61 0.58
C ILE A 98 1.07 3.92 0.61
N PHE A 99 0.47 4.40 -0.48
CA PHE A 99 -0.98 4.58 -0.55
C PHE A 99 -1.73 3.27 -0.37
N LEU A 100 -1.26 2.17 -0.95
CA LEU A 100 -1.85 0.85 -0.74
C LEU A 100 -1.78 0.43 0.73
N LEU A 101 -0.67 0.71 1.41
CA LEU A 101 -0.56 0.45 2.84
C LEU A 101 -1.58 1.31 3.61
N ILE A 102 -1.70 2.61 3.32
CA ILE A 102 -2.70 3.51 3.94
C ILE A 102 -4.10 2.98 3.76
N VAL A 103 -4.44 2.57 2.54
CA VAL A 103 -5.73 1.97 2.22
C VAL A 103 -5.97 0.71 3.05
N THR A 104 -5.05 -0.24 3.04
CA THR A 104 -5.26 -1.57 3.63
C THR A 104 -5.02 -1.65 5.14
N ASN A 105 -4.42 -0.64 5.77
CA ASN A 105 -4.20 -0.59 7.23
C ASN A 105 -5.15 0.38 7.94
N THR A 106 -5.64 1.42 7.26
CA THR A 106 -6.37 2.52 7.92
C THR A 106 -7.71 2.84 7.28
N LEU A 107 -7.78 2.97 5.95
CA LEU A 107 -9.01 3.38 5.28
C LEU A 107 -10.01 2.23 5.11
N LEU A 108 -9.51 1.04 4.76
CA LEU A 108 -10.23 -0.22 4.60
C LEU A 108 -9.38 -1.34 5.23
N PRO A 109 -9.20 -1.34 6.56
CA PRO A 109 -8.32 -2.24 7.27
C PRO A 109 -8.74 -3.70 7.07
N ARG A 110 -7.79 -4.54 6.66
CA ARG A 110 -7.99 -5.98 6.49
C ARG A 110 -6.95 -6.77 7.28
N GLU A 111 -7.29 -8.00 7.65
CA GLU A 111 -6.32 -8.93 8.23
C GLU A 111 -5.56 -9.70 7.14
N GLY A 112 -4.36 -10.16 7.48
CA GLY A 112 -3.54 -11.00 6.61
C GLY A 112 -2.54 -10.23 5.75
N SER A 113 -2.17 -10.79 4.61
CA SER A 113 -1.09 -10.25 3.78
C SER A 113 -1.49 -8.97 3.06
N HIS A 114 -0.56 -8.01 2.98
CA HIS A 114 -0.67 -6.81 2.14
C HIS A 114 0.04 -6.97 0.77
N THR A 115 0.53 -8.17 0.44
CA THR A 115 1.26 -8.42 -0.81
C THR A 115 0.36 -8.39 -2.03
N LEU A 116 -0.87 -8.89 -1.92
CA LEU A 116 -1.84 -8.94 -3.02
C LEU A 116 -2.97 -7.93 -2.79
N PRO A 117 -2.96 -6.76 -3.44
CA PRO A 117 -4.05 -5.81 -3.33
C PRO A 117 -5.33 -6.38 -3.97
N SER A 118 -6.49 -6.13 -3.34
CA SER A 118 -7.77 -6.44 -3.97
C SER A 118 -8.10 -5.40 -5.05
N GLU A 119 -9.06 -5.72 -5.92
CA GLU A 119 -9.56 -4.76 -6.91
C GLU A 119 -10.06 -3.47 -6.24
N ARG A 120 -10.77 -3.60 -5.10
CA ARG A 120 -11.25 -2.46 -4.32
C ARG A 120 -10.09 -1.60 -3.79
N ASP A 121 -8.99 -2.23 -3.35
CA ASP A 121 -7.82 -1.51 -2.86
C ASP A 121 -7.17 -0.70 -3.99
N LEU A 122 -6.97 -1.33 -5.15
CA LEU A 122 -6.38 -0.67 -6.33
C LEU A 122 -7.24 0.49 -6.83
N LYS A 123 -8.57 0.31 -6.89
CA LYS A 123 -9.48 1.38 -7.30
C LYS A 123 -9.45 2.57 -6.35
N LEU A 124 -9.40 2.32 -5.03
CA LEU A 124 -9.27 3.41 -4.05
C LEU A 124 -7.90 4.10 -4.16
N VAL A 125 -6.81 3.36 -4.36
CA VAL A 125 -5.48 3.95 -4.60
C VAL A 125 -5.47 4.81 -5.87
N ALA A 126 -6.11 4.35 -6.95
CA ALA A 126 -6.26 5.11 -8.18
C ALA A 126 -7.04 6.42 -7.97
N CYS A 127 -8.13 6.39 -7.20
CA CYS A 127 -8.87 7.60 -6.82
C CYS A 127 -8.00 8.58 -6.01
N ILE A 128 -7.23 8.08 -5.04
CA ILE A 128 -6.34 8.91 -4.22
C ILE A 128 -5.31 9.60 -5.12
N LYS A 129 -4.70 8.82 -6.03
CA LYS A 129 -3.69 9.32 -6.95
C LYS A 129 -4.23 10.39 -7.91
N ASN A 130 -5.40 10.17 -8.49
CA ASN A 130 -5.99 11.11 -9.46
C ASN A 130 -6.75 12.26 -8.79
N GLY A 131 -6.84 12.29 -7.46
CA GLY A 131 -7.59 13.32 -6.73
C GLY A 131 -9.12 13.19 -6.86
N THR A 132 -9.63 12.05 -7.34
CA THR A 132 -11.07 11.77 -7.43
C THR A 132 -11.69 11.81 -6.04
N LEU A 133 -12.62 12.72 -5.77
CA LEU A 133 -13.26 12.82 -4.45
C LEU A 133 -14.00 11.53 -4.10
N VAL A 134 -13.73 10.99 -2.91
CA VAL A 134 -14.34 9.76 -2.38
C VAL A 134 -15.02 10.06 -1.05
N ASN A 135 -16.25 9.56 -0.89
CA ASN A 135 -16.96 9.60 0.38
C ASN A 135 -16.44 8.50 1.31
N LEU A 136 -15.29 8.74 1.92
CA LEU A 136 -14.64 7.81 2.87
C LEU A 136 -15.56 7.41 4.04
N PRO A 137 -16.31 8.33 4.70
CA PRO A 137 -17.25 7.94 5.74
C PRO A 137 -18.24 6.85 5.30
N TYR A 138 -18.79 6.96 4.08
CA TYR A 138 -19.71 5.96 3.53
C TYR A 138 -19.01 4.62 3.28
N LEU A 139 -17.77 4.65 2.75
CA LEU A 139 -16.99 3.44 2.55
C LEU A 139 -16.65 2.72 3.87
N ILE A 140 -16.39 3.48 4.94
CA ILE A 140 -16.12 2.93 6.27
C ILE A 140 -17.34 2.18 6.81
N VAL A 141 -18.55 2.77 6.76
CA VAL A 141 -19.77 2.09 7.23
C VAL A 141 -20.03 0.81 6.43
N ASN A 142 -19.94 0.87 5.10
CA ASN A 142 -20.07 -0.33 4.26
C ASN A 142 -19.02 -1.40 4.59
N HIS A 143 -17.79 -0.98 4.93
CA HIS A 143 -16.75 -1.91 5.34
C HIS A 143 -17.05 -2.55 6.71
N MET A 144 -17.56 -1.78 7.68
CA MET A 144 -18.00 -2.31 8.98
C MET A 144 -19.07 -3.40 8.81
N LEU A 145 -20.07 -3.14 7.95
CA LEU A 145 -21.20 -4.04 7.70
C LEU A 145 -20.81 -5.28 6.88
N SER A 146 -19.90 -5.15 5.91
CA SER A 146 -19.48 -6.27 5.06
C SER A 146 -18.44 -7.20 5.70
N ARG A 147 -17.69 -6.70 6.70
CA ARG A 147 -16.57 -7.42 7.31
C ARG A 147 -16.57 -7.32 8.86
N PRO A 148 -17.69 -7.62 9.54
CA PRO A 148 -17.81 -7.40 10.98
C PRO A 148 -16.92 -8.34 11.81
N TYR A 149 -16.67 -9.56 11.32
CA TYR A 149 -15.86 -10.56 12.03
C TYR A 149 -14.39 -10.14 12.24
N TYR A 150 -13.90 -9.20 11.44
CA TYR A 150 -12.54 -8.68 11.55
C TYR A 150 -12.42 -7.49 12.51
N ILE A 151 -13.53 -7.06 13.14
CA ILE A 151 -13.58 -5.96 14.10
C ILE A 151 -12.80 -4.72 13.59
N PRO A 152 -13.09 -4.22 12.38
CA PRO A 152 -12.33 -3.11 11.83
C PRO A 152 -12.56 -1.80 12.62
N TYR A 153 -11.68 -0.82 12.42
CA TYR A 153 -11.80 0.54 12.98
C TYR A 153 -12.00 0.66 14.52
N PRO A 154 -11.29 -0.11 15.35
CA PRO A 154 -11.47 -0.07 16.81
C PRO A 154 -11.29 1.34 17.41
N MET A 155 -10.35 2.11 16.84
CA MET A 155 -10.06 3.48 17.25
C MET A 155 -11.19 4.46 16.91
N LEU A 156 -11.74 4.38 15.69
CA LEU A 156 -12.84 5.24 15.26
C LEU A 156 -14.10 4.96 16.08
N ILE A 157 -14.44 3.69 16.29
CA ILE A 157 -15.61 3.30 17.08
C ILE A 157 -15.45 3.82 18.50
N SER A 158 -14.28 3.62 19.13
CA SER A 158 -14.01 4.13 20.48
C SER A 158 -14.17 5.65 20.57
N ARG A 159 -13.71 6.40 19.57
CA ARG A 159 -13.89 7.86 19.49
C ARG A 159 -15.36 8.27 19.35
N ILE A 160 -16.14 7.54 18.54
CA ILE A 160 -17.57 7.79 18.39
C ILE A 160 -18.31 7.49 19.70
N LEU A 161 -18.03 6.37 20.36
CA LEU A 161 -18.66 6.02 21.62
C LEU A 161 -18.36 7.07 22.72
N ALA A 162 -17.14 7.59 22.74
CA ALA A 162 -16.77 8.69 23.64
C ALA A 162 -17.52 9.99 23.34
N SER A 163 -17.84 10.28 22.07
CA SER A 163 -18.59 11.49 21.69
C SER A 163 -20.10 11.37 21.90
N LEU A 164 -20.61 10.15 22.04
CA LEU A 164 -22.02 9.87 22.31
C LEU A 164 -22.39 9.97 23.81
N ASN A 165 -21.45 10.37 24.68
CA ASN A 165 -21.64 10.52 26.13
C ASN A 165 -22.30 9.29 26.79
N LEU A 166 -21.93 8.09 26.35
CA LEU A 166 -22.36 6.86 27.01
C LEU A 166 -21.81 6.81 28.43
N ASP A 167 -22.55 6.20 29.35
CA ASP A 167 -22.13 5.96 30.74
C ASP A 167 -21.05 4.86 30.76
N ILE A 168 -19.85 5.21 30.29
CA ILE A 168 -18.68 4.35 30.27
C ILE A 168 -18.03 4.43 31.66
N SER A 169 -18.07 3.32 32.38
CA SER A 169 -17.49 3.22 33.71
C SER A 169 -16.00 3.61 33.76
N ASP A 170 -15.57 4.20 34.87
CA ASP A 170 -14.19 4.66 35.07
C ASP A 170 -13.16 3.51 35.05
N ASP A 171 -13.58 2.28 35.36
CA ASP A 171 -12.78 1.06 35.30
C ASP A 171 -12.68 0.43 33.89
N GLU A 172 -13.30 1.03 32.88
CA GLU A 172 -13.25 0.54 31.50
C GLU A 172 -11.80 0.45 31.00
N HIS A 173 -11.44 -0.73 30.50
CA HIS A 173 -10.09 -1.01 30.02
C HIS A 173 -9.76 -0.21 28.76
N LYS A 174 -8.67 0.56 28.82
CA LYS A 174 -8.20 1.47 27.76
C LYS A 174 -6.85 1.01 27.23
N VAL A 175 -6.71 0.97 25.91
CA VAL A 175 -5.46 0.59 25.23
C VAL A 175 -5.08 1.65 24.20
N LYS A 176 -3.78 1.90 24.02
CA LYS A 176 -3.28 2.75 22.94
C LYS A 176 -3.26 1.99 21.62
N PRO A 177 -3.49 2.65 20.47
CA PRO A 177 -3.37 2.01 19.17
C PRO A 177 -2.00 1.35 18.98
N ASN A 178 -1.99 0.13 18.44
CA ASN A 178 -0.74 -0.58 18.18
C ASN A 178 -0.01 0.06 17.00
N HIS A 179 1.32 0.00 17.01
CA HIS A 179 2.21 0.33 15.90
C HIS A 179 1.86 -0.37 14.58
N LYS A 180 1.11 -1.48 14.60
CA LYS A 180 0.62 -2.19 13.41
C LYS A 180 -0.64 -1.57 12.81
N GLN A 181 -1.42 -0.83 13.59
CA GLN A 181 -2.66 -0.18 13.15
C GLN A 181 -2.42 1.24 12.62
N LEU A 182 -1.26 1.82 12.97
CA LEU A 182 -0.79 3.11 12.49
C LEU A 182 0.38 2.89 11.53
N ILE A 183 0.33 3.50 10.34
CA ILE A 183 1.49 3.51 9.46
C ILE A 183 2.53 4.44 10.05
N ASN A 184 3.50 3.83 10.71
CA ASN A 184 4.64 4.50 11.30
C ASN A 184 5.93 3.99 10.65
N LYS A 185 7.06 4.57 11.06
CA LYS A 185 8.39 4.21 10.57
C LYS A 185 8.69 2.70 10.71
N SER A 186 8.21 2.04 11.76
CA SER A 186 8.36 0.59 11.92
C SER A 186 7.51 -0.24 10.95
N GLY A 187 6.26 0.18 10.70
CA GLY A 187 5.38 -0.46 9.72
C GLY A 187 5.96 -0.38 8.30
N LEU A 188 6.44 0.80 7.90
CA LEU A 188 7.09 0.97 6.59
C LEU A 188 8.35 0.11 6.44
N ARG A 189 9.18 0.02 7.49
CA ARG A 189 10.36 -0.87 7.49
C ARG A 189 9.97 -2.33 7.31
N SER A 190 8.88 -2.79 7.92
CA SER A 190 8.38 -4.16 7.73
C SER A 190 7.87 -4.44 6.30
N CYS A 191 7.58 -3.39 5.54
CA CYS A 191 7.21 -3.44 4.12
C CYS A 191 8.40 -3.17 3.19
N ASN A 192 9.64 -3.28 3.70
CA ASN A 192 10.88 -2.97 2.98
C ASN A 192 10.93 -1.54 2.45
N ILE A 193 10.39 -0.57 3.19
CA ILE A 193 10.44 0.86 2.85
C ILE A 193 11.20 1.60 3.95
N LYS A 194 12.27 2.31 3.58
CA LYS A 194 13.08 3.13 4.49
C LYS A 194 13.21 4.55 3.94
N LEU A 195 13.39 5.51 4.84
CA LEU A 195 13.71 6.89 4.50
C LEU A 195 15.24 7.03 4.49
N GLU A 196 15.83 7.29 3.33
CA GLU A 196 17.27 7.56 3.15
C GLU A 196 17.43 8.95 2.54
N ASP A 197 18.23 9.81 3.19
CA ASP A 197 18.52 11.18 2.73
C ASP A 197 17.27 12.02 2.39
N GLY A 198 16.19 11.82 3.15
CA GLY A 198 14.91 12.52 2.94
C GLY A 198 14.01 11.92 1.85
N VAL A 199 14.42 10.82 1.21
CA VAL A 199 13.67 10.13 0.15
C VAL A 199 13.25 8.73 0.60
N TRP A 200 12.01 8.34 0.34
CA TRP A 200 11.56 6.98 0.61
C TRP A 200 12.09 6.03 -0.46
N VAL A 201 12.83 4.99 -0.05
CA VAL A 201 13.43 3.98 -0.92
C VAL A 201 13.00 2.57 -0.51
N LYS A 202 12.88 1.69 -1.53
CA LYS A 202 12.60 0.27 -1.31
C LYS A 202 13.90 -0.42 -0.91
N GLN A 203 13.93 -1.01 0.28
CA GLN A 203 15.01 -1.85 0.71
C GLN A 203 14.96 -3.14 -0.13
N LEU A 204 15.95 -3.35 -1.00
CA LEU A 204 16.16 -4.70 -1.54
C LEU A 204 16.48 -5.59 -0.34
N ALA A 205 15.69 -6.66 -0.18
CA ALA A 205 16.05 -7.72 0.75
C ALA A 205 17.46 -8.18 0.33
N GLY A 206 18.44 -7.96 1.20
CA GLY A 206 19.77 -8.49 0.99
C GLY A 206 19.62 -9.96 0.68
N GLY A 207 20.13 -10.39 -0.48
CA GLY A 207 20.16 -11.80 -0.82
C GLY A 207 20.71 -12.54 0.39
N ARG A 208 19.93 -13.46 0.96
CA ARG A 208 20.56 -14.52 1.72
C ARG A 208 21.54 -15.14 0.74
N GLU A 209 22.83 -15.05 1.03
CA GLU A 209 23.80 -15.93 0.39
C GLU A 209 23.19 -17.33 0.40
N PRO A 210 23.16 -18.05 -0.72
CA PRO A 210 22.73 -19.43 -0.69
C PRO A 210 23.59 -20.12 0.37
N VAL A 211 22.92 -20.68 1.36
CA VAL A 211 23.53 -21.54 2.38
C VAL A 211 24.40 -22.51 1.61
N ARG A 212 25.72 -22.43 1.82
CA ARG A 212 26.66 -23.39 1.27
C ARG A 212 26.13 -24.78 1.61
N GLU A 213 25.89 -25.58 0.57
CA GLU A 213 25.45 -26.96 0.72
C GLU A 213 26.42 -27.69 1.66
N PRO A 214 25.93 -28.56 2.57
CA PRO A 214 26.81 -29.30 3.46
C PRO A 214 27.65 -30.27 2.63
N ALA A 215 28.97 -30.24 2.86
CA ALA A 215 29.89 -31.22 2.32
C ALA A 215 29.50 -32.65 2.76
N VAL A 216 29.05 -33.47 1.82
CA VAL A 216 28.84 -34.91 2.05
C VAL A 216 30.16 -35.63 1.79
N ARG A 217 30.65 -36.31 2.83
CA ARG A 217 31.84 -37.16 2.84
C ARG A 217 31.62 -38.46 2.04
N ALA A 218 32.74 -38.97 1.55
CA ALA A 218 32.93 -40.10 0.64
C ALA A 218 32.59 -41.51 1.17
N GLY A 219 32.33 -42.41 0.20
CA GLY A 219 32.34 -43.89 0.22
C GLY A 219 31.66 -44.39 -1.08
N VAL A 220 32.37 -44.76 -2.17
CA VAL A 220 33.02 -46.07 -2.49
C VAL A 220 31.97 -47.20 -2.48
N ASP A 221 31.60 -47.94 -3.55
CA ASP A 221 32.30 -48.54 -4.71
C ASP A 221 31.30 -48.99 -5.81
N GLY A 222 31.79 -49.22 -7.05
CA GLY A 222 31.31 -50.29 -7.94
C GLY A 222 30.82 -49.92 -9.35
N ASP A 223 31.70 -50.05 -10.36
CA ASP A 223 31.60 -50.66 -11.72
C ASP A 223 30.28 -50.55 -12.53
N GLU A 224 30.21 -50.39 -13.86
CA GLU A 224 31.15 -50.56 -15.01
C GLU A 224 30.46 -49.96 -16.27
N GLU A 225 31.25 -49.68 -17.32
CA GLU A 225 30.91 -49.61 -18.77
C GLU A 225 29.91 -48.55 -19.32
N GLU A 226 30.03 -47.97 -20.53
CA GLU A 226 31.06 -47.82 -21.59
C GLU A 226 30.50 -46.77 -22.60
N GLU A 227 31.40 -46.06 -23.30
CA GLU A 227 31.17 -45.35 -24.60
C GLU A 227 30.19 -44.13 -24.57
N GLU A 228 30.34 -43.03 -25.31
CA GLU A 228 31.00 -42.79 -26.58
C GLU A 228 31.23 -41.27 -26.77
N ASP A 229 32.20 -40.99 -27.63
CA ASP A 229 32.75 -39.72 -28.12
C ASP A 229 31.73 -38.78 -28.80
N ASP A 230 31.92 -37.46 -28.64
CA ASP A 230 31.73 -36.49 -29.75
C ASP A 230 32.22 -35.10 -29.32
N ALA A 231 33.53 -34.90 -29.45
CA ALA A 231 34.15 -33.59 -29.48
C ALA A 231 33.84 -32.88 -30.81
N GLN A 232 32.94 -31.88 -30.80
CA GLN A 232 32.88 -30.89 -31.89
C GLN A 232 33.48 -29.55 -31.46
N GLN A 233 34.65 -29.31 -32.04
CA GLN A 233 35.43 -28.08 -32.00
C GLN A 233 34.62 -26.92 -32.57
N PHE A 234 34.45 -25.83 -31.80
CA PHE A 234 33.99 -24.55 -32.34
C PHE A 234 35.14 -23.87 -33.07
N GLU A 235 35.10 -23.96 -34.40
CA GLU A 235 35.98 -23.28 -35.34
C GLU A 235 35.75 -21.75 -35.28
N MET A 236 36.74 -20.99 -34.81
CA MET A 236 36.76 -19.52 -34.93
C MET A 236 36.93 -19.12 -36.39
N ARG A 237 35.86 -18.64 -37.04
CA ARG A 237 35.96 -17.93 -38.32
C ARG A 237 36.24 -16.44 -38.10
N PRO A 238 37.19 -15.82 -38.82
CA PRO A 238 37.40 -14.38 -38.78
C PRO A 238 36.38 -13.70 -39.69
N ASN A 239 35.51 -12.85 -39.14
CA ASN A 239 34.57 -12.09 -39.95
C ASN A 239 35.23 -10.80 -40.45
N VAL A 240 35.46 -10.74 -41.77
CA VAL A 240 35.98 -9.59 -42.50
C VAL A 240 34.82 -8.66 -42.85
N GLY A 241 34.85 -7.43 -42.31
CA GLY A 241 34.48 -6.19 -42.99
C GLY A 241 33.02 -5.92 -43.40
N ALA A 242 32.31 -5.14 -42.59
CA ALA A 242 31.45 -4.05 -43.07
C ALA A 242 31.21 -3.03 -41.94
N SER A 243 32.05 -2.00 -41.84
CA SER A 243 31.73 -0.81 -41.03
C SER A 243 30.72 0.04 -41.79
N SER A 244 29.44 -0.26 -41.62
CA SER A 244 28.36 0.58 -42.12
C SER A 244 28.28 1.83 -41.23
N ARG A 245 28.84 2.95 -41.68
CA ARG A 245 28.58 4.27 -41.07
C ARG A 245 27.07 4.51 -41.10
N PRO A 246 26.41 4.82 -39.97
CA PRO A 246 24.99 5.09 -39.97
C PRO A 246 24.71 6.34 -40.81
N THR A 247 23.73 6.25 -41.72
CA THR A 247 23.27 7.39 -42.53
C THR A 247 22.76 8.51 -41.63
N LEU A 248 22.92 9.78 -42.03
CA LEU A 248 22.42 10.95 -41.28
C LEU A 248 20.95 10.81 -40.85
N VAL A 249 20.11 10.20 -41.70
CA VAL A 249 18.70 9.91 -41.42
C VAL A 249 18.52 8.88 -40.29
N SER A 250 19.37 7.86 -40.23
CA SER A 250 19.35 6.86 -39.15
C SER A 250 19.85 7.43 -37.83
N LEU A 251 20.82 8.35 -37.87
CA LEU A 251 21.27 9.09 -36.70
C LEU A 251 20.17 10.02 -36.18
N LEU A 252 19.49 10.74 -37.06
CA LEU A 252 18.38 11.62 -36.70
C LEU A 252 17.24 10.84 -36.03
N ALA A 253 16.81 9.73 -36.62
CA ALA A 253 15.77 8.87 -36.04
C ALA A 253 16.16 8.30 -34.65
N ARG A 254 17.45 7.99 -34.44
CA ARG A 254 17.96 7.55 -33.13
C ARG A 254 18.00 8.69 -32.11
N MET A 255 18.27 9.92 -32.54
CA MET A 255 18.22 11.11 -31.69
C MET A 255 16.78 11.43 -31.28
N ASP A 256 15.83 11.34 -32.20
CA ASP A 256 14.41 11.57 -31.92
C ASP A 256 13.86 10.52 -30.93
N LEU A 257 14.22 9.24 -31.12
CA LEU A 257 13.85 8.19 -30.18
C LEU A 257 14.48 8.41 -28.80
N ALA A 258 15.77 8.76 -28.74
CA ALA A 258 16.43 9.06 -27.47
C ALA A 258 15.83 10.28 -26.77
N GLN A 259 15.40 11.28 -27.53
CA GLN A 259 14.73 12.47 -26.99
C GLN A 259 13.37 12.12 -26.37
N ALA A 260 12.57 11.28 -27.05
CA ALA A 260 11.31 10.78 -26.52
C ALA A 260 11.50 9.96 -25.23
N ASP A 261 12.55 9.12 -25.18
CA ASP A 261 12.90 8.36 -23.97
C ASP A 261 13.34 9.29 -22.84
N ILE A 262 14.11 10.35 -23.12
CA ILE A 262 14.53 11.35 -22.13
C ILE A 262 13.32 12.10 -21.55
N GLU A 263 12.38 12.51 -22.40
CA GLU A 263 11.16 13.19 -21.97
C GLU A 263 10.25 12.28 -21.16
N TYR A 264 10.10 11.02 -21.57
CA TYR A 264 9.38 10.00 -20.80
C TYR A 264 10.01 9.79 -19.42
N ILE A 265 11.34 9.62 -19.35
CA ILE A 265 12.07 9.45 -18.09
C ILE A 265 11.90 10.68 -17.20
N ARG A 266 12.02 11.90 -17.77
CA ARG A 266 11.82 13.15 -17.03
C ARG A 266 10.43 13.23 -16.42
N GLY A 267 9.38 12.94 -17.19
CA GLY A 267 8.01 12.93 -16.68
C GLY A 267 7.81 11.94 -15.52
N ARG A 268 8.43 10.76 -15.58
CA ARG A 268 8.39 9.81 -14.46
C ARG A 268 9.15 10.30 -13.24
N VAL A 269 10.29 10.95 -13.44
CA VAL A 269 11.09 11.54 -12.36
C VAL A 269 10.29 12.63 -11.65
N ASP A 270 9.63 13.51 -12.40
CA ASP A 270 8.79 14.57 -11.84
C ASP A 270 7.61 13.99 -11.03
N GLN A 271 6.92 12.96 -11.55
CA GLN A 271 5.85 12.27 -10.82
C GLN A 271 6.34 11.60 -9.52
N ILE A 272 7.54 11.00 -9.53
CA ILE A 272 8.14 10.45 -8.31
C ILE A 272 8.40 11.56 -7.30
N TYR A 273 8.94 12.71 -7.73
CA TYR A 273 9.21 13.83 -6.83
C TYR A 273 7.92 14.45 -6.27
N GLU A 274 6.87 14.61 -7.06
CA GLU A 274 5.56 15.10 -6.59
C GLU A 274 4.90 14.14 -5.59
N GLY A 275 4.93 12.83 -5.90
CA GLY A 275 4.42 11.80 -5.01
C GLY A 275 5.20 11.74 -3.69
N GLN A 276 6.52 11.87 -3.76
CA GLN A 276 7.40 11.93 -2.58
C GLN A 276 7.18 13.21 -1.77
N ALA A 277 7.04 14.37 -2.40
CA ALA A 277 6.78 15.64 -1.72
C ALA A 277 5.48 15.58 -0.92
N THR A 278 4.43 15.00 -1.51
CA THR A 278 3.15 14.78 -0.83
C THR A 278 3.31 13.87 0.39
N LEU A 279 4.07 12.78 0.26
CA LEU A 279 4.34 11.86 1.35
C LEU A 279 5.22 12.47 2.44
N ILE A 280 6.28 13.18 2.08
CA ILE A 280 7.18 13.88 3.02
C ILE A 280 6.38 14.91 3.80
N GLN A 281 5.55 15.72 3.15
CA GLN A 281 4.68 16.69 3.82
C GLN A 281 3.71 16.00 4.78
N MET A 282 3.09 14.89 4.37
CA MET A 282 2.21 14.12 5.25
C MET A 282 2.96 13.57 6.47
N PHE A 283 4.15 12.99 6.30
CA PHE A 283 4.90 12.38 7.40
C PHE A 283 5.61 13.41 8.31
N GLN A 284 6.10 14.54 7.78
CA GLN A 284 6.69 15.62 8.58
C GLN A 284 5.66 16.28 9.50
N ASN A 285 4.44 16.46 9.01
CA ASN A 285 3.33 16.99 9.82
C ASN A 285 2.84 15.98 10.87
N ALA A 286 2.90 14.66 10.57
CA ALA A 286 2.48 13.60 11.48
C ALA A 286 3.52 13.25 12.57
N PHE A 287 4.81 13.43 12.25
CA PHE A 287 5.94 13.10 13.12
C PHE A 287 6.96 14.25 13.06
N PRO A 288 6.75 15.36 13.79
CA PRO A 288 7.73 16.43 13.84
C PRO A 288 9.07 15.86 14.32
N GLN A 289 10.12 16.10 13.55
CA GLN A 289 11.48 15.79 13.99
C GLN A 289 11.78 16.70 15.18
N ASN A 290 12.03 16.14 16.35
CA ASN A 290 12.59 16.93 17.44
C ASN A 290 13.91 17.53 16.96
N PRO A 291 14.20 18.80 17.25
CA PRO A 291 15.52 19.35 16.96
C PRO A 291 16.58 18.47 17.64
N PRO A 292 17.74 18.27 17.00
CA PRO A 292 18.82 17.51 17.61
C PRO A 292 19.15 18.11 18.98
N PRO A 293 19.42 17.28 20.01
CA PRO A 293 19.78 17.78 21.32
C PRO A 293 21.14 18.48 21.21
N GLY A 294 21.14 19.81 21.16
CA GLY A 294 22.36 20.60 21.09
C GLY A 294 22.33 21.80 20.15
N SER A 295 21.23 22.56 20.11
CA SER A 295 21.25 23.91 19.53
C SER A 295 20.53 24.86 20.48
N SER A 296 21.25 25.26 21.52
CA SER A 296 21.05 26.52 22.24
C SER A 296 22.20 27.44 21.85
#